data_AF-A0A9N9R4X5-F1
#
_entry.id   AF-A0A9N9R4X5-F1
#
_cell.length_a   1.000
_cell.length_b   1.000
_cell.length_c   1.000
_cell.angle_alpha   90.00
_cell.angle_beta   90.00
_cell.angle_gamma   90.00
#
_symmetry.space_group_name_H-M   'P 1'
#
loop_
_entity.id
_entity.type
_entity.pdbx_description
1 polymer ?
#
loop_
_entity_poly.entity_id
_entity_poly.type
_entity_poly.pdbx_seq_one_letter_code
_entity_poly.pdbx_strand_id
1 'polypeptide(L)'
;MEAMQESIAKLHQLFTDKMEEYQNELQAASPSPNINSLKSDFAAFRSFILTALLTLQQQVGLLARQVDNIEMRSRRKMLLCHGLPELKNEDTSAVITGTIVERLKVVDFSVDCISKCHRMGRASGDGRPRPILLKLRDVAMRDKIWFAKMALKKSGITISEFLTKTRHDVFMAARDAFGMNKCFTQQGVVIVIGADGKRMRINTMDELNKIIVSLDSAKETPRQPTITLPSKPVISMKSRRAGIVNKK
;
A
#
# COMPACT_ATOMS: atom_id res chain seq x y z
N MET A 1 6.68 -9.40 -12.58
CA MET A 1 5.77 -8.29 -12.94
C MET A 1 6.61 -7.10 -13.42
N GLU A 2 7.53 -6.56 -12.61
CA GLU A 2 8.41 -5.44 -13.01
C GLU A 2 9.22 -5.71 -14.29
N ALA A 3 9.91 -6.85 -14.40
CA ALA A 3 10.66 -7.21 -15.61
C ALA A 3 9.80 -7.31 -16.87
N MET A 4 8.52 -7.71 -16.74
CA MET A 4 7.57 -7.77 -17.86
C MET A 4 7.09 -6.36 -18.22
N GLN A 5 6.88 -5.50 -17.23
CA GLN A 5 6.46 -4.12 -17.44
C GLN A 5 7.57 -3.28 -18.09
N GLU A 6 8.81 -3.51 -17.68
CA GLU A 6 10.00 -2.92 -18.31
C GLU A 6 10.20 -3.43 -19.74
N SER A 7 9.97 -4.72 -19.99
CA SER A 7 10.03 -5.30 -21.34
C SER A 7 8.97 -4.71 -22.28
N ILE A 8 7.74 -4.51 -21.80
CA ILE A 8 6.66 -3.87 -22.57
C ILE A 8 6.99 -2.40 -22.84
N ALA A 9 7.52 -1.67 -21.85
CA ALA A 9 7.94 -0.28 -22.04
C ALA A 9 9.06 -0.15 -23.09
N LYS A 10 10.06 -1.05 -23.05
CA LYS A 10 11.13 -1.12 -24.05
C LYS A 10 10.60 -1.45 -25.44
N LEU A 11 9.66 -2.38 -25.54
CA LEU A 11 9.02 -2.73 -26.82
C LEU A 11 8.22 -1.55 -27.39
N HIS A 12 7.46 -0.85 -26.54
CA HIS A 12 6.74 0.37 -26.93
C HIS A 12 7.70 1.45 -27.43
N GLN A 13 8.82 1.67 -26.73
CA GLN A 13 9.83 2.65 -27.14
C GLN A 13 10.45 2.27 -28.48
N LEU A 14 10.97 1.04 -28.61
CA LEU A 14 11.59 0.55 -29.85
C LEU A 14 10.64 0.65 -31.04
N PHE A 15 9.37 0.28 -30.84
CA PHE A 15 8.36 0.39 -31.89
C PHE A 15 8.12 1.85 -32.25
N THR A 16 7.98 2.74 -31.27
CA THR A 16 7.79 4.18 -31.51
C THR A 16 8.94 4.77 -32.31
N ASP A 17 10.18 4.47 -31.90
CA ASP A 17 11.41 4.97 -32.54
C ASP A 17 11.52 4.47 -33.98
N LYS A 18 11.31 3.17 -34.21
CA LYS A 18 11.38 2.57 -35.55
C LYS A 18 10.28 3.09 -36.47
N MET A 19 9.09 3.35 -35.93
CA MET A 19 8.00 3.91 -36.72
C MET A 19 8.23 5.39 -37.04
N GLU A 20 8.89 6.14 -36.18
CA GLU A 20 9.27 7.53 -36.43
C GLU A 20 10.39 7.63 -37.46
N GLU A 21 11.40 6.77 -37.38
CA GLU A 21 12.46 6.62 -38.39
C GLU A 21 11.86 6.37 -39.79
N TYR A 22 10.97 5.39 -39.91
CA TYR A 22 10.31 5.08 -41.18
C TYR A 22 9.39 6.20 -41.68
N GLN A 23 8.70 6.92 -40.77
CA GLN A 23 7.91 8.10 -41.13
C GLN A 23 8.79 9.19 -41.76
N ASN A 24 9.98 9.42 -41.20
CA ASN A 24 10.93 10.42 -41.69
C ASN A 24 11.48 10.04 -43.07
N GLU A 25 11.80 8.77 -43.30
CA GLU A 25 12.21 8.24 -44.60
C GLU A 25 11.12 8.44 -45.66
N LEU A 26 9.86 8.14 -45.31
CA LEU A 26 8.72 8.41 -46.19
C LEU A 26 8.58 9.90 -46.48
N GLN A 27 8.74 10.77 -45.48
CA GLN A 27 8.64 12.22 -45.67
C GLN A 27 9.70 12.79 -46.62
N ALA A 28 10.93 12.24 -46.60
CA ALA A 28 12.03 12.63 -47.49
C ALA A 28 11.85 12.16 -48.94
N ALA A 29 10.96 11.20 -49.21
CA ALA A 29 10.69 10.71 -50.56
C ALA A 29 9.90 11.71 -51.42
N SER A 30 10.22 11.77 -52.73
CA SER A 30 9.57 12.67 -53.68
C SER A 30 8.05 12.43 -53.76
N PRO A 31 7.21 13.49 -53.78
CA PRO A 31 5.77 13.34 -53.71
C PRO A 31 5.22 12.69 -54.99
N SER A 32 4.62 11.51 -54.84
CA SER A 32 3.80 10.84 -55.85
C SER A 32 2.45 10.43 -55.22
N PRO A 33 1.38 10.23 -56.01
CA PRO A 33 0.07 9.82 -55.47
C PRO A 33 0.14 8.56 -54.60
N ASN A 34 0.94 7.57 -55.00
CA ASN A 34 1.16 6.32 -54.26
C ASN A 34 1.94 6.53 -52.95
N ILE A 35 2.88 7.48 -52.92
CA ILE A 35 3.66 7.78 -51.71
C ILE A 35 2.79 8.52 -50.68
N ASN A 36 1.86 9.37 -51.14
CA ASN A 36 0.94 10.07 -50.25
C ASN A 36 -0.08 9.11 -49.62
N SER A 37 -0.64 8.16 -50.38
CA SER A 37 -1.50 7.10 -49.82
C SER A 37 -0.75 6.19 -48.86
N LEU A 38 0.49 5.81 -49.18
CA LEU A 38 1.33 5.02 -48.27
C LEU A 38 1.65 5.76 -46.96
N LYS A 39 1.90 7.07 -47.01
CA LYS A 39 2.09 7.92 -45.83
C LYS A 39 0.84 7.92 -44.93
N SER A 40 -0.36 8.04 -45.50
CA SER A 40 -1.60 8.00 -44.72
C SER A 40 -1.87 6.63 -44.12
N ASP A 41 -1.66 5.57 -44.89
CA ASP A 41 -1.88 4.18 -44.43
C ASP A 41 -0.91 3.83 -43.30
N PHE A 42 0.36 4.24 -43.42
CA PHE A 42 1.35 4.05 -42.38
C PHE A 42 1.01 4.82 -41.09
N ALA A 43 0.58 6.09 -41.20
CA ALA A 43 0.16 6.86 -40.04
C ALA A 43 -1.07 6.24 -39.35
N ALA A 44 -2.04 5.77 -40.13
CA ALA A 44 -3.21 5.07 -39.62
C ALA A 44 -2.83 3.76 -38.91
N PHE A 45 -1.95 2.96 -39.51
CA PHE A 45 -1.43 1.73 -38.91
C PHE A 45 -0.67 2.01 -37.62
N ARG A 46 0.23 3.02 -37.61
CA ARG A 46 0.96 3.45 -36.41
C ARG A 46 0.00 3.80 -35.28
N SER A 47 -0.99 4.65 -35.56
CA SER A 47 -1.97 5.05 -34.56
C SER A 47 -2.76 3.85 -34.05
N PHE A 48 -3.22 2.96 -34.95
CA PHE A 48 -3.94 1.76 -34.57
C PHE A 48 -3.13 0.85 -33.64
N ILE A 49 -1.86 0.56 -33.98
CA ILE A 49 -1.00 -0.31 -33.17
C ILE A 49 -0.71 0.32 -31.81
N LEU A 50 -0.38 1.61 -31.75
CA LEU A 50 -0.14 2.29 -30.48
C LEU A 50 -1.39 2.27 -29.60
N THR A 51 -2.56 2.57 -30.17
CA THR A 51 -3.83 2.49 -29.43
C THR A 51 -4.12 1.06 -28.96
N ALA A 52 -3.88 0.05 -29.78
CA ALA A 52 -4.08 -1.35 -29.43
C ALA A 52 -3.16 -1.79 -28.27
N LEU A 53 -1.87 -1.43 -28.33
CA LEU A 53 -0.89 -1.74 -27.27
C LEU A 53 -1.26 -1.06 -25.95
N LEU A 54 -1.63 0.22 -25.99
CA LEU A 54 -2.07 0.96 -24.79
C LEU A 54 -3.34 0.34 -24.19
N THR A 55 -4.30 -0.04 -25.04
CA THR A 55 -5.54 -0.70 -24.61
C THR A 55 -5.24 -2.04 -23.96
N LEU A 56 -4.35 -2.84 -24.55
CA LEU A 56 -3.94 -4.13 -24.00
C LEU A 56 -3.24 -3.96 -22.64
N GLN A 57 -2.34 -3.00 -22.51
CA GLN A 57 -1.67 -2.69 -21.24
C GLN A 57 -2.68 -2.31 -20.15
N GLN A 58 -3.68 -1.50 -20.49
CA GLN A 58 -4.76 -1.14 -19.56
C GLN A 58 -5.59 -2.36 -19.15
N GLN A 59 -5.97 -3.23 -20.10
CA GLN A 59 -6.71 -4.46 -19.81
C GLN A 59 -5.93 -5.40 -18.89
N VAL A 60 -4.63 -5.61 -19.14
CA VAL A 60 -3.76 -6.42 -18.28
C VAL A 60 -3.71 -5.83 -16.86
N GLY A 61 -3.59 -4.50 -16.74
CA GLY A 61 -3.63 -3.82 -15.45
C GLY A 61 -4.96 -4.00 -14.69
N LEU A 62 -6.09 -3.94 -15.40
CA LEU A 62 -7.42 -4.19 -14.82
C LEU A 62 -7.59 -5.63 -14.35
N LEU A 63 -7.17 -6.61 -15.17
CA LEU A 63 -7.21 -8.02 -14.81
C LEU A 63 -6.33 -8.32 -13.59
N ALA A 64 -5.12 -7.78 -13.53
CA ALA A 64 -4.23 -7.93 -12.38
C ALA A 64 -4.90 -7.42 -11.08
N ARG A 65 -5.58 -6.26 -11.14
CA ARG A 65 -6.35 -5.71 -10.01
C ARG A 65 -7.54 -6.59 -9.64
N GLN A 66 -8.25 -7.15 -10.61
CA GLN A 66 -9.37 -8.06 -10.35
C GLN A 66 -8.91 -9.35 -9.67
N VAL A 67 -7.82 -9.95 -10.14
CA VAL A 67 -7.19 -11.13 -9.52
C VAL A 67 -6.80 -10.84 -8.07
N ASP A 68 -6.11 -9.72 -7.81
CA ASP A 68 -5.75 -9.30 -6.45
C ASP A 68 -6.99 -9.13 -5.56
N ASN A 69 -8.06 -8.52 -6.06
CA ASN A 69 -9.30 -8.33 -5.31
C ASN A 69 -10.00 -9.66 -4.97
N ILE A 70 -10.05 -10.60 -5.91
CA ILE A 70 -10.62 -11.94 -5.69
C ILE A 70 -9.78 -12.68 -4.65
N GLU A 71 -8.46 -12.63 -4.79
CA GLU A 71 -7.54 -13.26 -3.85
C GLU A 71 -7.68 -12.66 -2.45
N MET A 72 -7.67 -11.33 -2.31
CA MET A 72 -7.84 -10.68 -1.01
C MET A 72 -9.21 -10.98 -0.40
N ARG A 73 -10.28 -11.08 -1.22
CA ARG A 73 -11.60 -11.52 -0.76
C ARG A 73 -11.56 -12.95 -0.22
N SER A 74 -10.81 -13.85 -0.85
CA SER A 74 -10.62 -15.22 -0.34
C SER A 74 -9.85 -15.24 1.00
N ARG A 75 -8.91 -14.32 1.18
CA ARG A 75 -8.07 -14.16 2.37
C ARG A 75 -8.73 -13.36 3.50
N ARG A 76 -9.93 -12.80 3.30
CA ARG A 76 -10.62 -11.92 4.27
C ARG A 76 -10.90 -12.55 5.64
N LYS A 77 -10.88 -13.89 5.75
CA LYS A 77 -11.07 -14.63 7.01
C LYS A 77 -9.76 -15.12 7.62
N MET A 78 -8.62 -14.67 7.07
CA MET A 78 -7.31 -15.20 7.40
C MET A 78 -6.48 -14.15 8.13
N LEU A 79 -5.84 -14.58 9.21
CA LEU A 79 -4.87 -13.80 9.98
C LEU A 79 -3.57 -14.60 10.07
N LEU A 80 -2.46 -13.89 10.24
CA LEU A 80 -1.17 -14.46 10.57
C LEU A 80 -0.84 -14.11 12.03
N CYS A 81 -0.47 -15.12 12.79
CA CYS A 81 0.01 -14.99 14.16
C CYS A 81 1.51 -15.29 14.20
N HIS A 82 2.31 -14.34 14.66
CA HIS A 82 3.77 -14.42 14.74
C HIS A 82 4.24 -14.50 16.19
N GLY A 83 5.42 -15.08 16.43
CA GLY A 83 6.07 -15.09 17.75
C GLY A 83 5.59 -16.19 18.69
N LEU A 84 4.76 -17.13 18.23
CA LEU A 84 4.36 -18.30 18.99
C LEU A 84 5.44 -19.39 18.91
N PRO A 85 6.01 -19.88 20.04
CA PRO A 85 7.02 -20.93 20.03
C PRO A 85 6.58 -22.18 19.24
N GLU A 86 7.50 -22.83 18.52
CA GLU A 86 7.23 -24.07 17.82
C GLU A 86 7.50 -25.28 18.73
N LEU A 87 6.52 -26.17 18.86
CA LEU A 87 6.69 -27.45 19.55
C LEU A 87 6.61 -28.61 18.56
N LYS A 88 7.32 -29.69 18.85
CA LYS A 88 7.22 -30.94 18.08
C LYS A 88 5.81 -31.52 18.23
N ASN A 89 5.16 -31.85 17.12
CA ASN A 89 3.79 -32.37 17.07
C ASN A 89 2.75 -31.45 17.76
N GLU A 90 2.90 -30.13 17.60
CA GLU A 90 1.95 -29.17 18.16
C GLU A 90 0.57 -29.24 17.48
N ASP A 91 -0.49 -29.08 18.28
CA ASP A 91 -1.79 -28.70 17.74
C ASP A 91 -1.89 -27.17 17.65
N THR A 92 -1.63 -26.65 16.45
CA THR A 92 -1.72 -25.21 16.18
C THR A 92 -3.09 -24.61 16.50
N SER A 93 -4.18 -25.39 16.43
CA SER A 93 -5.53 -24.91 16.73
C SER A 93 -5.71 -24.71 18.24
N ALA A 94 -5.26 -25.66 19.06
CA ALA A 94 -5.27 -25.53 20.51
C ALA A 94 -4.36 -24.39 21.00
N VAL A 95 -3.14 -24.28 20.46
CA VAL A 95 -2.18 -23.21 20.80
C VAL A 95 -2.77 -21.82 20.51
N ILE A 96 -3.37 -21.64 19.33
CA ILE A 96 -4.01 -20.38 18.95
C ILE A 96 -5.23 -20.09 19.82
N THR A 97 -6.06 -21.10 20.11
CA THR A 97 -7.25 -20.94 20.95
C THR A 97 -6.87 -20.48 22.35
N GLY A 98 -5.92 -21.16 22.99
CA GLY A 98 -5.40 -20.74 24.30
C GLY A 98 -4.84 -19.32 24.28
N THR A 99 -4.03 -18.98 23.26
CA THR A 99 -3.47 -17.64 23.12
C THR A 99 -4.55 -16.57 22.97
N ILE A 100 -5.56 -16.81 22.14
CA ILE A 100 -6.64 -15.83 21.89
C ILE A 100 -7.48 -15.63 23.16
N VAL A 101 -7.89 -16.71 23.82
CA VAL A 101 -8.71 -16.62 25.05
C VAL A 101 -7.92 -15.95 26.18
N GLU A 102 -6.68 -16.38 26.42
CA GLU A 102 -5.87 -15.89 27.53
C GLU A 102 -5.40 -14.44 27.32
N ARG A 103 -4.88 -14.12 26.13
CA ARG A 103 -4.21 -12.84 25.85
C ARG A 103 -5.14 -11.78 25.28
N LEU A 104 -6.09 -12.15 24.42
CA LEU A 104 -7.01 -11.21 23.78
C LEU A 104 -8.35 -11.08 24.52
N LYS A 105 -8.60 -11.95 25.52
CA LYS A 105 -9.83 -11.99 26.32
C LYS A 105 -11.10 -12.20 25.48
N VAL A 106 -10.99 -12.92 24.37
CA VAL A 106 -12.11 -13.33 23.52
C VAL A 106 -12.61 -14.68 24.01
N VAL A 107 -13.45 -14.68 25.05
CA VAL A 107 -13.86 -15.88 25.81
C VAL A 107 -14.76 -16.85 25.04
N ASP A 108 -15.44 -16.36 24.01
CA ASP A 108 -16.30 -17.14 23.10
C ASP A 108 -15.51 -17.78 21.94
N PHE A 109 -14.19 -17.62 21.90
CA PHE A 109 -13.37 -18.25 20.88
C PHE A 109 -13.07 -19.71 21.22
N SER A 110 -13.45 -20.62 20.32
CA SER A 110 -13.14 -22.05 20.41
C SER A 110 -12.54 -22.58 19.11
N VAL A 111 -12.08 -23.83 19.13
CA VAL A 111 -11.57 -24.54 17.95
C VAL A 111 -12.63 -24.62 16.83
N ASP A 112 -13.92 -24.60 17.17
CA ASP A 112 -15.01 -24.64 16.17
C ASP A 112 -15.05 -23.39 15.31
N CYS A 113 -14.54 -22.26 15.81
CA CYS A 113 -14.42 -21.02 15.04
C CYS A 113 -13.34 -21.12 13.94
N ILE A 114 -12.47 -22.13 14.02
CA ILE A 114 -11.35 -22.35 13.11
C ILE A 114 -11.80 -23.22 11.93
N SER A 115 -11.49 -22.76 10.72
CA SER A 115 -11.64 -23.52 9.48
C SER A 115 -10.34 -24.21 9.07
N LYS A 116 -9.19 -23.55 9.25
CA LYS A 116 -7.87 -24.12 8.98
C LYS A 116 -6.82 -23.40 9.83
N CYS A 117 -5.90 -24.14 10.43
CA CYS A 117 -4.78 -23.61 11.21
C CYS A 117 -3.52 -24.42 10.91
N HIS A 118 -2.41 -23.76 10.57
CA HIS A 118 -1.12 -24.42 10.33
C HIS A 118 0.04 -23.42 10.28
N ARG A 119 1.26 -23.90 10.51
CA ARG A 119 2.50 -23.13 10.31
C ARG A 119 2.75 -22.87 8.82
N MET A 120 3.28 -21.69 8.53
CA MET A 120 3.62 -21.25 7.18
C MET A 120 5.13 -21.26 6.95
N GLY A 121 5.52 -21.71 5.75
CA GLY A 121 6.91 -21.66 5.32
C GLY A 121 7.79 -22.80 5.85
N ARG A 122 9.06 -22.75 5.44
CA ARG A 122 10.09 -23.68 5.88
C ARG A 122 10.65 -23.25 7.22
N ALA A 123 11.11 -24.21 8.03
CA ALA A 123 11.77 -23.90 9.29
C ALA A 123 13.00 -23.02 8.99
N SER A 124 13.07 -21.86 9.63
CA SER A 124 14.20 -20.96 9.46
C SER A 124 15.35 -21.39 10.38
N GLY A 125 16.57 -21.38 9.86
CA GLY A 125 17.78 -21.67 10.65
C GLY A 125 18.14 -20.55 11.65
N ASP A 126 17.43 -19.42 11.62
CA ASP A 126 17.63 -18.26 12.51
C ASP A 126 16.93 -18.40 13.87
N GLY A 127 16.28 -19.55 14.13
CA GLY A 127 15.58 -19.82 15.38
C GLY A 127 14.27 -19.03 15.56
N ARG A 128 13.83 -18.26 14.55
CA ARG A 128 12.53 -17.56 14.64
C ARG A 128 11.39 -18.52 14.38
N PRO A 129 10.35 -18.53 15.23
CA PRO A 129 9.19 -19.37 15.00
C PRO A 129 8.43 -18.92 13.75
N ARG A 130 8.05 -19.90 12.91
CA ARG A 130 7.23 -19.69 11.72
C ARG A 130 5.87 -19.13 12.10
N PRO A 131 5.30 -18.23 11.28
CA PRO A 131 3.96 -17.72 11.54
C PRO A 131 2.91 -18.83 11.40
N ILE A 132 1.87 -18.75 12.21
CA ILE A 132 0.67 -19.58 12.08
C ILE A 132 -0.35 -18.84 11.21
N LEU A 133 -0.82 -19.49 10.15
CA LEU A 133 -1.98 -19.05 9.38
C LEU A 133 -3.26 -19.54 10.04
N LEU A 134 -4.08 -18.60 10.49
CA LEU A 134 -5.39 -18.84 11.08
C LEU A 134 -6.47 -18.44 10.08
N LYS A 135 -7.23 -19.41 9.55
CA LYS A 135 -8.45 -19.18 8.78
C LYS A 135 -9.67 -19.44 9.66
N LEU A 136 -10.50 -18.43 9.80
CA LEU A 136 -11.74 -18.49 10.59
C LEU A 136 -12.94 -18.86 9.72
N ARG A 137 -13.97 -19.42 10.35
CA ARG A 137 -15.26 -19.70 9.68
C ARG A 137 -16.04 -18.42 9.42
N ASP A 138 -15.96 -17.46 10.33
CA ASP A 138 -16.72 -16.23 10.29
C ASP A 138 -15.83 -14.97 10.23
N VAL A 139 -16.29 -13.95 9.52
CA VAL A 139 -15.60 -12.66 9.39
C VAL A 139 -15.77 -11.83 10.65
N ALA A 140 -16.92 -11.89 11.33
CA ALA A 140 -17.12 -11.09 12.55
C ALA A 140 -16.19 -11.58 13.67
N MET A 141 -16.02 -12.91 13.82
CA MET A 141 -15.00 -13.45 14.73
C MET A 141 -13.58 -13.00 14.34
N ARG A 142 -13.26 -12.95 13.04
CA ARG A 142 -11.97 -12.42 12.57
C ARG A 142 -11.75 -10.99 12.98
N ASP A 143 -12.75 -10.14 12.77
CA ASP A 143 -12.69 -8.72 13.11
C ASP A 143 -12.57 -8.52 14.63
N LYS A 144 -13.28 -9.32 15.44
CA LYS A 144 -13.17 -9.29 16.91
C LYS A 144 -11.73 -9.54 17.37
N ILE A 145 -11.08 -10.58 16.84
CA ILE A 145 -9.68 -10.89 17.12
C ILE A 145 -8.76 -9.76 16.62
N TRP A 146 -9.01 -9.23 15.43
CA TRP A 146 -8.20 -8.17 14.82
C TRP A 146 -8.21 -6.88 15.65
N PHE A 147 -9.37 -6.47 16.17
CA PHE A 147 -9.48 -5.28 16.99
C PHE A 147 -8.93 -5.47 18.42
N ALA A 148 -8.99 -6.69 18.96
CA ALA A 148 -8.42 -7.01 20.27
C ALA A 148 -6.89 -7.09 20.27
N LYS A 149 -6.22 -7.16 19.10
CA LYS A 149 -4.76 -7.41 18.98
C LYS A 149 -3.86 -6.46 19.76
N MET A 150 -4.35 -5.28 20.13
CA MET A 150 -3.59 -4.33 20.96
C MET A 150 -3.24 -4.90 22.35
N ALA A 151 -4.00 -5.88 22.85
CA ALA A 151 -3.69 -6.60 24.09
C ALA A 151 -2.39 -7.41 24.02
N LEU A 152 -1.87 -7.70 22.82
CA LEU A 152 -0.62 -8.43 22.61
C LEU A 152 0.64 -7.54 22.68
N LYS A 153 0.49 -6.23 22.89
CA LYS A 153 1.64 -5.33 23.03
C LYS A 153 2.58 -5.84 24.13
N LYS A 154 3.89 -5.83 23.84
CA LYS A 154 4.97 -6.32 24.74
C LYS A 154 4.97 -7.83 25.03
N SER A 155 4.08 -8.62 24.43
CA SER A 155 4.05 -10.08 24.61
C SER A 155 5.05 -10.84 23.72
N GLY A 156 5.65 -10.17 22.72
CA GLY A 156 6.42 -10.82 21.66
C GLY A 156 5.56 -11.47 20.56
N ILE A 157 4.23 -11.52 20.74
CA ILE A 157 3.28 -12.04 19.76
C ILE A 157 2.70 -10.88 18.95
N THR A 158 2.57 -11.06 17.64
CA THR A 158 1.90 -10.08 16.77
C THR A 158 0.90 -10.75 15.84
N ILE A 159 -0.16 -10.01 15.50
CA ILE A 159 -1.19 -10.43 14.54
C ILE A 159 -1.16 -9.47 13.34
N SER A 160 -1.04 -10.02 12.14
CA SER A 160 -1.11 -9.29 10.88
C SER A 160 -2.18 -9.89 9.95
N GLU A 161 -2.69 -9.08 9.02
CA GLU A 161 -3.55 -9.60 7.95
C GLU A 161 -2.74 -10.44 6.96
N PHE A 162 -3.37 -11.44 6.35
CA PHE A 162 -2.76 -12.21 5.29
C PHE A 162 -2.96 -11.51 3.95
N LEU A 163 -2.21 -10.44 3.72
CA LEU A 163 -2.27 -9.64 2.49
C LEU A 163 -1.77 -10.42 1.28
N THR A 164 -2.25 -10.08 0.08
CA THR A 164 -1.62 -10.49 -1.17
C THR A 164 -0.20 -9.92 -1.27
N LYS A 165 0.64 -10.49 -2.14
CA LYS A 165 2.01 -9.99 -2.32
C LYS A 165 2.01 -8.51 -2.70
N THR A 166 1.21 -8.13 -3.69
CA THR A 166 1.10 -6.74 -4.15
C THR A 166 0.74 -5.78 -3.01
N ARG A 167 -0.28 -6.10 -2.20
CA ARG A 167 -0.68 -5.23 -1.08
C ARG A 167 0.32 -5.22 0.05
N HIS A 168 1.01 -6.34 0.30
CA HIS A 168 2.11 -6.38 1.26
C HIS A 168 3.26 -5.47 0.82
N ASP A 169 3.67 -5.55 -0.45
CA ASP A 169 4.74 -4.72 -1.01
C ASP A 169 4.36 -3.23 -0.91
N VAL A 170 3.11 -2.85 -1.26
CA VAL A 170 2.58 -1.49 -1.06
C VAL A 170 2.57 -1.08 0.41
N PHE A 171 2.20 -1.98 1.32
CA PHE A 171 2.19 -1.69 2.75
C PHE A 171 3.59 -1.42 3.29
N MET A 172 4.58 -2.19 2.86
CA MET A 172 5.98 -1.99 3.26
C MET A 172 6.51 -0.67 2.71
N ALA A 173 6.32 -0.42 1.41
CA ALA A 173 6.71 0.85 0.79
C ALA A 173 6.05 2.07 1.46
N ALA A 174 4.76 1.97 1.82
CA ALA A 174 4.07 3.03 2.55
C ALA A 174 4.66 3.25 3.95
N ARG A 175 5.09 2.20 4.65
CA ARG A 175 5.76 2.34 5.96
C ARG A 175 7.12 3.01 5.83
N ASP A 176 7.84 2.73 4.75
CA ASP A 176 9.14 3.36 4.48
C ASP A 176 8.96 4.85 4.17
N ALA A 177 7.93 5.22 3.41
CA ALA A 177 7.67 6.62 3.04
C ALA A 177 7.04 7.47 4.16
N PHE A 178 6.10 6.91 4.94
CA PHE A 178 5.30 7.68 5.92
C PHE A 178 5.61 7.37 7.38
N GLY A 179 6.33 6.27 7.64
CA GLY A 179 6.60 5.74 8.97
C GLY A 179 5.53 4.76 9.46
N MET A 180 5.96 3.85 10.34
CA MET A 180 5.14 2.72 10.82
C MET A 180 3.83 3.12 11.52
N ASN A 181 3.82 4.25 12.24
CA ASN A 181 2.66 4.68 13.03
C ASN A 181 1.55 5.32 12.16
N LYS A 182 1.87 5.70 10.92
CA LYS A 182 0.94 6.32 9.98
C LYS A 182 0.38 5.33 8.96
N CYS A 183 0.84 4.08 8.99
CA CYS A 183 0.46 3.06 8.02
C CYS A 183 -0.07 1.82 8.73
N PHE A 184 -1.29 1.43 8.41
CA PHE A 184 -1.90 0.21 8.94
C PHE A 184 -2.79 -0.44 7.89
N THR A 185 -3.20 -1.68 8.13
CA THR A 185 -4.14 -2.38 7.25
C THR A 185 -5.48 -2.57 7.94
N GLN A 186 -6.54 -2.60 7.14
CA GLN A 186 -7.87 -2.92 7.60
C GLN A 186 -8.65 -3.62 6.48
N GLN A 187 -9.10 -4.85 6.75
CA GLN A 187 -9.88 -5.66 5.81
C GLN A 187 -9.14 -5.84 4.47
N GLY A 188 -7.83 -6.05 4.55
CA GLY A 188 -6.95 -6.21 3.40
C GLY A 188 -6.65 -4.92 2.63
N VAL A 189 -7.08 -3.75 3.09
CA VAL A 189 -6.75 -2.46 2.46
C VAL A 189 -5.67 -1.75 3.25
N VAL A 190 -4.68 -1.18 2.56
CA VAL A 190 -3.65 -0.36 3.19
C VAL A 190 -4.19 1.05 3.40
N ILE A 191 -4.03 1.56 4.62
CA ILE A 191 -4.46 2.88 5.03
C ILE A 191 -3.23 3.68 5.45
N VAL A 192 -3.07 4.86 4.85
CA VAL A 192 -2.00 5.81 5.15
C VAL A 192 -2.63 7.08 5.73
N ILE A 193 -2.02 7.61 6.79
CA ILE A 193 -2.40 8.88 7.41
C ILE A 193 -1.47 9.96 6.87
N GLY A 194 -2.02 10.92 6.14
CA GLY A 194 -1.31 12.09 5.62
C GLY A 194 -0.82 13.03 6.71
N ALA A 195 0.02 14.01 6.35
CA ALA A 195 0.49 15.04 7.28
C ALA A 195 -0.67 15.91 7.81
N ASP A 196 -1.73 16.05 7.03
CA ASP A 196 -2.99 16.73 7.36
C ASP A 196 -3.91 15.89 8.26
N GLY A 197 -3.51 14.66 8.63
CA GLY A 197 -4.31 13.73 9.41
C GLY A 197 -5.39 12.99 8.61
N LYS A 198 -5.53 13.23 7.30
CA LYS A 198 -6.51 12.52 6.47
C LYS A 198 -6.06 11.09 6.20
N ARG A 199 -7.03 10.18 6.18
CA ARG A 199 -6.82 8.77 5.89
C ARG A 199 -7.03 8.51 4.40
N MET A 200 -6.01 7.96 3.76
CA MET A 200 -6.04 7.57 2.35
C MET A 200 -5.97 6.05 2.24
N ARG A 201 -6.80 5.48 1.36
CA ARG A 201 -6.82 4.03 1.09
C ARG A 201 -6.00 3.78 -0.17
N ILE A 202 -5.07 2.84 -0.10
CA ILE A 202 -4.23 2.45 -1.23
C ILE A 202 -4.18 0.93 -1.35
N ASN A 203 -4.18 0.45 -2.58
CA ASN A 203 -4.03 -0.97 -2.91
C ASN A 203 -2.95 -1.20 -3.98
N THR A 204 -2.47 -0.13 -4.64
CA THR A 204 -1.48 -0.22 -5.71
C THR A 204 -0.30 0.72 -5.49
N MET A 205 0.84 0.39 -6.11
CA MET A 205 2.02 1.24 -6.06
C MET A 205 1.78 2.59 -6.77
N ASP A 206 1.02 2.60 -7.85
CA ASP A 206 0.64 3.83 -8.56
C ASP A 206 -0.12 4.81 -7.66
N GLU A 207 -1.05 4.31 -6.84
CA GLU A 207 -1.77 5.13 -5.87
C GLU A 207 -0.84 5.69 -4.80
N LEU A 208 0.10 4.87 -4.30
CA LEU A 208 1.10 5.32 -3.33
C LEU A 208 1.99 6.43 -3.93
N ASN A 209 2.51 6.21 -5.14
CA ASN A 209 3.37 7.17 -5.83
C ASN A 209 2.65 8.50 -6.10
N LYS A 210 1.38 8.47 -6.51
CA LYS A 210 0.57 9.70 -6.69
C LYS A 210 0.45 10.50 -5.40
N ILE A 211 0.29 9.83 -4.26
CA ILE A 211 0.21 10.50 -2.95
C ILE A 211 1.58 11.11 -2.58
N ILE A 212 2.67 10.37 -2.78
CA ILE A 212 4.03 10.85 -2.49
C ILE A 212 4.34 12.10 -3.32
N VAL A 213 4.12 12.03 -4.64
CA VAL A 213 4.34 13.17 -5.55
C VAL A 213 3.52 14.38 -5.12
N SER A 214 2.24 14.18 -4.79
CA SER A 214 1.37 15.28 -4.34
C SER A 214 1.86 15.95 -3.06
N LEU A 215 2.52 15.20 -2.16
CA LEU A 215 3.07 15.73 -0.91
C LEU A 215 4.35 16.54 -1.14
N ASP A 216 5.18 16.12 -2.09
CA ASP A 216 6.41 16.84 -2.42
C ASP A 216 6.11 18.14 -3.17
N SER A 217 5.16 18.13 -4.11
CA SER A 217 4.67 19.35 -4.77
C SER A 217 4.04 20.35 -3.79
N ALA A 218 3.41 19.87 -2.70
CA ALA A 218 2.85 20.74 -1.67
C ALA A 218 3.92 21.41 -0.77
N LYS A 219 5.12 20.81 -0.65
CA LYS A 219 6.24 21.39 0.11
C LYS A 219 6.97 22.51 -0.66
N GLU A 220 6.85 22.55 -1.99
CA GLU A 220 7.55 23.52 -2.85
C GLU A 220 6.77 24.84 -3.09
N THR A 221 5.65 25.10 -2.39
CA THR A 221 4.97 26.40 -2.55
C THR A 221 5.77 27.52 -1.86
N PRO A 222 6.21 28.59 -2.57
CA PRO A 222 6.96 29.68 -1.95
C PRO A 222 6.10 30.45 -0.93
N ARG A 223 6.61 30.64 0.28
CA ARG A 223 6.06 31.63 1.22
C ARG A 223 6.17 33.01 0.58
N GLN A 224 5.04 33.64 0.26
CA GLN A 224 5.05 35.06 -0.08
C GLN A 224 5.49 35.89 1.14
N PRO A 225 6.33 36.92 0.95
CA PRO A 225 6.78 37.78 2.03
C PRO A 225 5.63 38.66 2.53
N THR A 226 5.32 38.55 3.82
CA THR A 226 4.44 39.47 4.54
C THR A 226 5.04 40.87 4.49
N ILE A 227 4.35 41.80 3.83
CA ILE A 227 4.69 43.23 3.86
C ILE A 227 4.42 43.75 5.28
N THR A 228 5.48 44.09 6.00
CA THR A 228 5.44 44.75 7.31
C THR A 228 5.14 46.24 7.12
N LEU A 229 3.99 46.71 7.62
CA LEU A 229 3.76 48.15 7.84
C LEU A 229 4.41 48.59 9.16
N PRO A 230 4.98 49.82 9.24
CA PRO A 230 5.76 50.26 10.38
C PRO A 230 4.90 50.56 11.61
N SER A 231 5.42 50.13 12.77
CA SER A 231 4.88 50.28 14.11
C SER A 231 4.83 51.75 14.58
N LYS A 232 3.72 52.15 15.23
CA LYS A 232 3.69 53.32 16.12
C LYS A 232 4.21 52.95 17.52
N PRO A 233 4.89 53.86 18.24
CA PRO A 233 5.54 53.55 19.51
C PRO A 233 4.52 53.48 20.65
N VAL A 234 4.59 52.43 21.46
CA VAL A 234 3.83 52.30 22.72
C VAL A 234 4.77 52.43 23.90
N ILE A 235 4.39 53.36 24.78
CA ILE A 235 5.06 53.80 26.00
C ILE A 235 5.11 52.67 27.04
N SER A 236 6.27 52.52 27.68
CA SER A 236 6.55 51.56 28.76
C SER A 236 5.83 51.95 30.06
N MET A 237 5.05 51.04 30.64
CA MET A 237 4.74 51.05 32.08
C MET A 237 5.04 49.70 32.73
N LYS A 238 5.88 49.73 33.77
CA LYS A 238 6.21 48.62 34.67
C LYS A 238 5.11 48.44 35.73
N SER A 239 4.79 47.19 36.07
CA SER A 239 4.08 46.81 37.31
C SER A 239 4.56 45.41 37.74
N ARG A 240 5.50 45.32 38.70
CA ARG A 240 5.35 44.98 40.13
C ARG A 240 4.64 43.64 40.42
N ARG A 241 5.44 42.66 40.86
CA ARG A 241 5.01 41.43 41.56
C ARG A 241 4.51 41.77 42.97
N ALA A 242 3.42 41.14 43.38
CA ALA A 242 3.05 40.96 44.78
C ALA A 242 2.65 39.50 45.02
N GLY A 243 3.26 38.87 46.03
CA GLY A 243 2.85 37.57 46.54
C GLY A 243 1.64 37.71 47.45
N ILE A 244 0.85 36.64 47.56
CA ILE A 244 -0.22 36.53 48.54
C ILE A 244 -0.01 35.23 49.33
N VAL A 245 0.24 35.45 50.61
CA VAL A 245 0.15 34.51 51.75
C VAL A 245 -1.31 34.15 51.96
N ASN A 246 -1.61 32.92 52.37
CA ASN A 246 -2.80 32.70 53.20
C ASN A 246 -2.54 31.65 54.30
N LYS A 247 -2.75 32.09 55.55
CA LYS A 247 -2.92 31.31 56.77
C LYS A 247 -4.40 31.38 57.15
N LYS A 248 -5.04 30.24 57.39
CA LYS A 248 -5.68 29.87 58.65
C LYS A 248 -6.23 28.45 58.53
#